data_AF-F8PKV9-F1
#
_entry.id   AF-F8PKV9-F1
#
_cell.length_a   1.000
_cell.length_b   1.000
_cell.length_c   1.000
_cell.angle_alpha   90.00
_cell.angle_beta   90.00
_cell.angle_gamma   90.00
#
_symmetry.space_group_name_H-M   'P 1'
#
loop_
_entity.id
_entity.type
_entity.pdbx_description
1 polymer ?
#
loop_
_entity_poly.entity_id
_entity_poly.type
_entity_poly.pdbx_seq_one_letter_code
_entity_poly.pdbx_strand_id
1 'polypeptide(L)'
;MSTQNLPRSDAKWSFRPFSPPLAQTASTDGRVSLDSDRSTSNSSPPVALNGSTNGVTHSEDDTLDPIQRLQQELRREKDEKEKLSAQYHNLLAKLTTMRTSLGNKLKQDAEELDRREQQVNELSARNNDLSSTVETLTAELIASHEESERTARDLDSMRSRVLNDNAQESLLRERELREATGELERCRIERDEWERLAMQEKVIADEAKLNADTLGREMELEREARERESIELEEARIRSDNLQSVLEDFQAAKEHELNQAVRDFKDQLDEVTLSLAEYKRRALDAELKLEENSGSASRIEELEKETKEKNLLIGKLRHEAVILNEHLMEALRRLRRNSSDTNVDRRLVTNVLLSFLATPRADPKRFEMLSLLSTVLSWSDAEREKAGLQRTTLQPSGTTSFWGRPSNVGSPTKSPGSDLEKTDETESFSRLWVEFLLTEANQGESPTRPRSNNSVPSSPTRSPYGQLSSPSAAKGTRRLASYTSAAMASSPNLALAPPPSRKGKEKEVVS
;
A
#
# COMPACT_ATOMS: atom_id res chain seq x y z
N MET A 1 41.63 38.02 21.24
CA MET A 1 41.29 39.40 20.79
C MET A 1 40.23 39.91 21.77
N SER A 2 40.55 40.85 22.66
CA SER A 2 40.76 42.29 22.43
C SER A 2 39.41 43.02 22.27
N THR A 3 39.06 44.05 23.06
CA THR A 3 39.82 44.70 24.16
C THR A 3 38.87 45.43 25.13
N GLN A 4 39.34 45.68 26.35
CA GLN A 4 38.66 46.54 27.35
C GLN A 4 38.58 48.01 26.89
N ASN A 5 37.72 48.81 27.55
CA ASN A 5 38.04 50.22 27.79
C ASN A 5 37.40 50.74 29.10
N LEU A 6 38.09 51.67 29.76
CA LEU A 6 37.72 52.30 31.04
C LEU A 6 37.42 53.81 30.83
N PRO A 7 36.72 54.46 31.78
CA PRO A 7 37.40 55.34 32.75
C PRO A 7 37.21 54.84 34.20
N ARG A 8 38.16 54.95 35.15
CA ARG A 8 38.75 56.17 35.76
C ARG A 8 37.73 57.13 36.40
N SER A 9 37.92 57.70 37.59
CA SER A 9 38.69 57.32 38.80
C SER A 9 38.56 58.47 39.81
N ASP A 10 38.13 58.22 41.05
CA ASP A 10 38.62 58.98 42.22
C ASP A 10 38.11 58.35 43.54
N ALA A 11 39.04 57.89 44.38
CA ALA A 11 38.77 57.46 45.76
C ALA A 11 39.99 57.81 46.62
N LYS A 12 39.85 58.82 47.49
CA LYS A 12 40.94 59.29 48.36
C LYS A 12 41.17 58.31 49.52
N TRP A 13 42.22 57.51 49.44
CA TRP A 13 42.72 56.69 50.54
C TRP A 13 43.83 57.44 51.30
N SER A 14 43.52 57.94 52.49
CA SER A 14 44.46 58.64 53.37
C SER A 14 45.27 57.65 54.22
N PHE A 15 46.33 57.07 53.64
CA PHE A 15 47.29 56.26 54.39
C PHE A 15 48.54 57.06 54.79
N ARG A 16 48.86 57.10 56.08
CA ARG A 16 50.23 56.87 56.60
C ARG A 16 50.20 56.56 58.12
N PRO A 17 50.93 55.54 58.59
CA PRO A 17 51.19 55.32 60.01
C PRO A 17 52.41 56.15 60.48
N PHE A 18 52.68 56.21 61.79
CA PHE A 18 54.02 55.97 62.38
C PHE A 18 54.02 56.03 63.92
N SER A 19 54.86 55.19 64.56
CA SER A 19 55.27 55.17 65.98
C SER A 19 56.54 54.30 66.11
N PRO A 20 57.37 54.40 67.19
CA PRO A 20 57.78 55.55 68.01
C PRO A 20 59.28 55.89 67.73
N PRO A 21 60.12 56.51 68.60
CA PRO A 21 60.69 55.88 69.83
C PRO A 21 61.01 56.85 71.01
N LEU A 22 61.86 56.42 71.97
CA LEU A 22 62.15 57.03 73.29
C LEU A 22 63.26 58.12 73.31
N ALA A 23 63.16 59.06 74.26
CA ALA A 23 64.20 59.60 75.18
C ALA A 23 63.52 60.62 76.14
N GLN A 24 63.76 60.80 77.45
CA GLN A 24 64.90 60.70 78.39
C GLN A 24 65.98 61.81 78.34
N THR A 25 65.76 62.88 79.13
CA THR A 25 66.71 63.68 79.96
C THR A 25 65.85 64.47 80.98
N ALA A 26 66.08 64.54 82.32
CA ALA A 26 67.25 65.07 83.06
C ALA A 26 67.46 66.59 82.82
N SER A 27 67.67 67.51 83.78
CA SER A 27 67.69 67.55 85.28
C SER A 27 67.36 69.02 85.70
N THR A 28 67.48 69.62 86.90
CA THR A 28 67.95 69.41 88.32
C THR A 28 67.35 70.60 89.12
N ASP A 29 67.39 70.82 90.44
CA ASP A 29 67.84 70.22 91.73
C ASP A 29 66.79 70.74 92.77
N GLY A 30 66.55 70.24 93.99
CA GLY A 30 67.29 69.33 94.85
C GLY A 30 68.11 70.07 95.91
N ARG A 31 67.67 70.07 97.19
CA ARG A 31 68.53 70.10 98.40
C ARG A 31 67.73 70.10 99.72
N VAL A 32 68.10 69.16 100.57
CA VAL A 32 67.90 69.17 102.02
C VAL A 32 69.29 69.20 102.65
N SER A 33 69.47 69.87 103.78
CA SER A 33 70.67 69.71 104.61
C SER A 33 70.37 70.01 106.06
N LEU A 34 70.87 69.17 106.96
CA LEU A 34 70.83 69.32 108.40
C LEU A 34 72.24 69.02 108.90
N ASP A 35 72.85 69.88 109.71
CA ASP A 35 73.98 69.50 110.57
C ASP A 35 74.13 70.47 111.75
N SER A 36 74.97 70.08 112.72
CA SER A 36 75.17 70.74 114.01
C SER A 36 76.59 71.34 114.18
N ASP A 37 76.97 71.62 115.43
CA ASP A 37 78.20 72.25 115.92
C ASP A 37 78.45 73.71 115.50
N ARG A 38 78.63 74.70 116.39
CA ARG A 38 79.34 74.80 117.70
C ARG A 38 80.86 74.93 117.56
N SER A 39 81.35 76.17 117.49
CA SER A 39 82.35 76.69 118.46
C SER A 39 82.68 78.19 118.28
N THR A 40 82.39 78.96 119.34
CA THR A 40 83.16 80.08 119.91
C THR A 40 84.29 80.77 119.13
N SER A 41 84.27 82.11 119.10
CA SER A 41 85.29 82.92 119.81
C SER A 41 84.88 84.40 120.00
N ASN A 42 85.17 84.95 121.18
CA ASN A 42 85.45 86.36 121.57
C ASN A 42 84.83 87.53 120.75
N SER A 43 84.25 88.56 121.39
CA SER A 43 84.79 89.29 122.55
C SER A 43 84.01 89.14 123.87
N SER A 44 84.64 89.57 124.98
CA SER A 44 84.20 89.39 126.36
C SER A 44 84.59 90.62 127.21
N PRO A 45 84.74 90.53 128.56
CA PRO A 45 83.72 90.63 129.64
C PRO A 45 83.99 91.96 130.43
N PRO A 46 84.06 92.07 131.79
CA PRO A 46 83.41 91.43 132.96
C PRO A 46 82.41 92.38 133.69
N VAL A 47 81.47 91.99 134.57
CA VAL A 47 81.38 91.05 135.73
C VAL A 47 81.83 91.64 137.09
N ALA A 48 81.06 91.34 138.15
CA ALA A 48 81.16 91.74 139.57
C ALA A 48 80.78 93.21 139.91
N LEU A 49 80.03 93.59 140.97
CA LEU A 49 79.53 93.03 142.25
C LEU A 49 80.27 93.57 143.51
N ASN A 50 79.46 94.10 144.45
CA ASN A 50 79.73 94.39 145.87
C ASN A 50 80.63 95.57 146.30
N GLY A 51 80.25 96.15 147.45
CA GLY A 51 81.17 96.68 148.45
C GLY A 51 81.31 98.21 148.52
N SER A 52 80.76 98.84 149.57
CA SER A 52 81.07 100.23 149.92
C SER A 52 81.09 100.44 151.44
N THR A 53 82.27 100.30 152.04
CA THR A 53 82.59 100.66 153.43
C THR A 53 84.08 100.90 153.59
N ASN A 54 84.49 102.09 154.03
CA ASN A 54 85.45 102.32 155.13
C ASN A 54 85.82 103.81 155.25
N GLY A 55 86.11 104.25 156.48
CA GLY A 55 86.67 105.58 156.77
C GLY A 55 87.55 105.52 158.03
N VAL A 56 88.79 106.00 157.91
CA VAL A 56 89.88 105.94 158.90
C VAL A 56 90.89 107.05 158.57
N THR A 57 91.47 107.87 159.47
CA THR A 57 91.13 108.38 160.82
C THR A 57 92.07 109.58 161.07
N HIS A 58 91.69 110.57 161.90
CA HIS A 58 92.71 111.38 162.60
C HIS A 58 92.24 111.92 163.97
N SER A 59 93.22 112.12 164.85
CA SER A 59 93.20 112.67 166.21
C SER A 59 93.15 114.24 166.22
N GLU A 60 93.15 115.02 167.32
CA GLU A 60 93.75 114.91 168.67
C GLU A 60 92.89 115.56 169.82
N ASP A 61 93.47 115.66 171.02
CA ASP A 61 92.89 115.86 172.37
C ASP A 61 92.20 117.23 172.68
N ASP A 62 91.42 117.44 173.78
CA ASP A 62 91.03 116.58 174.93
C ASP A 62 89.48 116.62 175.23
N THR A 63 88.83 117.29 176.21
CA THR A 63 89.20 117.94 177.50
C THR A 63 88.44 117.30 178.67
N LEU A 64 89.13 117.11 179.82
CA LEU A 64 88.61 116.74 181.16
C LEU A 64 87.12 117.05 181.45
N ASP A 65 86.28 116.01 181.59
CA ASP A 65 85.60 115.62 182.85
C ASP A 65 84.91 114.23 182.69
N PRO A 66 85.14 113.21 183.55
CA PRO A 66 84.93 111.81 183.13
C PRO A 66 83.49 111.30 183.01
N ILE A 67 82.51 111.90 183.70
CA ILE A 67 81.23 111.22 183.98
C ILE A 67 80.18 111.35 182.85
N GLN A 68 80.25 112.39 182.02
CA GLN A 68 79.18 112.67 181.04
C GLN A 68 79.28 111.87 179.72
N ARG A 69 80.48 111.46 179.29
CA ARG A 69 80.68 110.80 177.97
C ARG A 69 79.95 109.45 177.87
N LEU A 70 80.11 108.57 178.87
CA LEU A 70 79.51 107.22 178.94
C LEU A 70 77.98 107.19 178.75
N GLN A 71 77.27 108.24 179.17
CA GLN A 71 75.81 108.28 179.09
C GLN A 71 75.29 108.67 177.69
N GLN A 72 76.13 109.31 176.86
CA GLN A 72 75.77 109.72 175.50
C GLN A 72 76.03 108.60 174.48
N GLU A 73 77.10 107.83 174.66
CA GLU A 73 77.46 106.68 173.82
C GLU A 73 76.40 105.58 173.87
N LEU A 74 75.93 105.21 175.07
CA LEU A 74 74.90 104.18 175.27
C LEU A 74 73.51 104.55 174.69
N ARG A 75 73.30 105.80 174.29
CA ARG A 75 72.11 106.21 173.51
C ARG A 75 72.32 106.01 172.00
N ARG A 76 73.48 106.40 171.45
CA ARG A 76 73.80 106.19 170.02
C ARG A 76 73.73 104.72 169.63
N GLU A 77 74.32 103.84 170.44
CA GLU A 77 74.27 102.38 170.30
C GLU A 77 72.83 101.85 170.13
N LYS A 78 71.86 102.39 170.89
CA LYS A 78 70.46 101.97 170.82
C LYS A 78 69.77 102.46 169.56
N ASP A 79 69.94 103.72 169.20
CA ASP A 79 69.35 104.30 167.99
C ASP A 79 69.90 103.62 166.72
N GLU A 80 71.17 103.22 166.72
CA GLU A 80 71.82 102.48 165.63
C GLU A 80 71.33 101.03 165.57
N LYS A 81 71.17 100.37 166.72
CA LYS A 81 70.57 99.03 166.81
C LYS A 81 69.10 99.00 166.36
N GLU A 82 68.32 100.05 166.62
CA GLU A 82 66.94 100.16 166.14
C GLU A 82 66.87 100.46 164.63
N LYS A 83 67.77 101.28 164.09
CA LYS A 83 67.93 101.45 162.63
C LYS A 83 68.30 100.12 161.96
N LEU A 84 69.22 99.36 162.53
CA LEU A 84 69.60 98.03 162.04
C LEU A 84 68.46 97.00 162.14
N SER A 85 67.67 97.01 163.21
CA SER A 85 66.51 96.11 163.34
C SER A 85 65.41 96.47 162.33
N ALA A 86 65.16 97.75 162.10
CA ALA A 86 64.23 98.23 161.07
C ALA A 86 64.72 97.88 159.64
N GLN A 87 66.02 98.01 159.36
CA GLN A 87 66.61 97.56 158.10
C GLN A 87 66.48 96.04 157.92
N TYR A 88 66.76 95.24 158.94
CA TYR A 88 66.60 93.79 158.91
C TYR A 88 65.13 93.39 158.67
N HIS A 89 64.18 94.04 159.35
CA HIS A 89 62.75 93.77 159.17
C HIS A 89 62.24 94.22 157.78
N ASN A 90 62.75 95.34 157.24
CA ASN A 90 62.46 95.78 155.88
C ASN A 90 63.04 94.83 154.82
N LEU A 91 64.24 94.29 155.07
CA LEU A 91 64.86 93.27 154.21
C LEU A 91 64.07 91.95 154.27
N LEU A 92 63.65 91.52 155.45
CA LEU A 92 62.84 90.30 155.65
C LEU A 92 61.46 90.45 155.00
N ALA A 93 60.83 91.63 155.10
CA ALA A 93 59.60 91.95 154.36
C ALA A 93 59.81 91.89 152.84
N LYS A 94 60.90 92.48 152.32
CA LYS A 94 61.27 92.39 150.89
C LYS A 94 61.60 90.96 150.43
N LEU A 95 62.24 90.16 151.27
CA LEU A 95 62.53 88.75 150.99
C LEU A 95 61.24 87.91 151.03
N THR A 96 60.29 88.25 151.91
CA THR A 96 58.96 87.64 151.96
C THR A 96 58.12 88.01 150.74
N THR A 97 58.11 89.29 150.30
CA THR A 97 57.39 89.69 149.08
C THR A 97 58.07 89.21 147.81
N MET A 98 59.41 89.08 147.77
CA MET A 98 60.09 88.37 146.68
C MET A 98 59.77 86.87 146.71
N ARG A 99 59.69 86.21 147.87
CA ARG A 99 59.32 84.79 147.98
C ARG A 99 57.87 84.55 147.51
N THR A 100 56.91 85.41 147.88
CA THR A 100 55.53 85.26 147.39
C THR A 100 55.37 85.70 145.94
N SER A 101 56.05 86.75 145.48
CA SER A 101 56.04 87.16 144.07
C SER A 101 56.69 86.10 143.17
N LEU A 102 57.85 85.57 143.55
CA LEU A 102 58.54 84.51 142.81
C LEU A 102 57.81 83.18 142.92
N GLY A 103 57.21 82.85 144.06
CA GLY A 103 56.36 81.66 144.22
C GLY A 103 55.11 81.73 143.34
N ASN A 104 54.46 82.91 143.27
CA ASN A 104 53.32 83.14 142.39
C ASN A 104 53.74 83.13 140.91
N LYS A 105 54.90 83.70 140.56
CA LYS A 105 55.47 83.62 139.21
C LYS A 105 55.80 82.18 138.82
N LEU A 106 56.59 81.45 139.60
CA LEU A 106 56.92 80.05 139.32
C LEU A 106 55.66 79.17 139.24
N LYS A 107 54.61 79.46 140.02
CA LYS A 107 53.30 78.81 139.86
C LYS A 107 52.62 79.21 138.55
N GLN A 108 52.57 80.49 138.21
CA GLN A 108 52.00 80.98 136.95
C GLN A 108 52.75 80.42 135.74
N ASP A 109 54.08 80.44 135.76
CA ASP A 109 54.98 79.92 134.73
C ASP A 109 54.78 78.39 134.57
N ALA A 110 54.61 77.65 135.68
CA ALA A 110 54.28 76.23 135.65
C ALA A 110 52.87 75.96 135.09
N GLU A 111 51.85 76.74 135.48
CA GLU A 111 50.51 76.63 134.87
C GLU A 111 50.48 77.09 133.40
N GLU A 112 51.35 78.00 132.98
CA GLU A 112 51.47 78.43 131.58
C GLU A 112 52.27 77.43 130.73
N LEU A 113 53.24 76.75 131.33
CA LEU A 113 53.96 75.63 130.74
C LEU A 113 53.04 74.42 130.60
N ASP A 114 52.29 74.05 131.64
CA ASP A 114 51.26 72.99 131.60
C ASP A 114 50.19 73.26 130.54
N ARG A 115 49.67 74.50 130.44
CA ARG A 115 48.76 74.89 129.34
C ARG A 115 49.42 74.76 127.96
N ARG A 116 50.71 75.09 127.81
CA ARG A 116 51.43 74.90 126.54
C ARG A 116 51.72 73.43 126.25
N GLU A 117 52.02 72.63 127.25
CA GLU A 117 52.24 71.18 127.11
C GLU A 117 50.95 70.48 126.73
N GLN A 118 49.82 70.84 127.34
CA GLN A 118 48.48 70.40 126.94
C GLN A 118 48.16 70.82 125.48
N GLN A 119 48.48 72.06 125.08
CA GLN A 119 48.31 72.50 123.69
C GLN A 119 49.24 71.78 122.70
N VAL A 120 50.50 71.51 123.06
CA VAL A 120 51.44 70.73 122.23
C VAL A 120 50.99 69.28 122.11
N ASN A 121 50.49 68.69 123.19
CA ASN A 121 49.93 67.34 123.19
C ASN A 121 48.65 67.27 122.35
N GLU A 122 47.74 68.24 122.48
CA GLU A 122 46.52 68.33 121.65
C GLU A 122 46.83 68.56 120.16
N LEU A 123 47.82 69.41 119.85
CA LEU A 123 48.30 69.64 118.47
C LEU A 123 49.04 68.42 117.91
N SER A 124 49.81 67.70 118.72
CA SER A 124 50.50 66.48 118.31
C SER A 124 49.52 65.33 118.05
N ALA A 125 48.49 65.18 118.90
CA ALA A 125 47.39 64.25 118.68
C ALA A 125 46.67 64.57 117.35
N ARG A 126 46.23 65.83 117.17
CA ARG A 126 45.64 66.29 115.89
C ARG A 126 46.57 66.06 114.69
N ASN A 127 47.88 66.24 114.83
CA ASN A 127 48.83 66.04 113.74
C ASN A 127 49.01 64.54 113.42
N ASN A 128 48.96 63.67 114.42
CA ASN A 128 48.97 62.21 114.23
C ASN A 128 47.65 61.70 113.63
N ASP A 129 46.51 62.27 114.05
CA ASP A 129 45.19 62.01 113.46
C ASP A 129 45.14 62.47 111.99
N LEU A 130 45.73 63.63 111.69
CA LEU A 130 45.86 64.14 110.31
C LEU A 130 46.85 63.33 109.48
N SER A 131 47.99 62.88 110.04
CA SER A 131 48.93 61.99 109.34
C SER A 131 48.27 60.66 109.01
N SER A 132 47.66 60.01 110.00
CA SER A 132 46.99 58.72 109.80
C SER A 132 45.80 58.81 108.84
N THR A 133 45.00 59.89 108.87
CA THR A 133 43.94 60.09 107.86
C THR A 133 44.47 60.41 106.46
N VAL A 134 45.62 61.10 106.34
CA VAL A 134 46.31 61.26 105.04
C VAL A 134 46.89 59.93 104.56
N GLU A 135 47.43 59.10 105.45
CA GLU A 135 47.95 57.75 105.15
C GLU A 135 46.82 56.80 104.70
N THR A 136 45.65 56.81 105.35
CA THR A 136 44.48 56.04 104.88
C THR A 136 43.94 56.58 103.56
N LEU A 137 43.76 57.89 103.41
CA LEU A 137 43.27 58.49 102.16
C LEU A 137 44.23 58.29 100.98
N THR A 138 45.54 58.27 101.21
CA THR A 138 46.53 57.94 100.16
C THR A 138 46.54 56.45 99.83
N ALA A 139 46.40 55.56 100.82
CA ALA A 139 46.23 54.13 100.56
C ALA A 139 44.93 53.82 99.79
N GLU A 140 43.81 54.44 100.15
CA GLU A 140 42.53 54.34 99.44
C GLU A 140 42.62 54.92 98.02
N LEU A 141 43.29 56.05 97.83
CA LEU A 141 43.52 56.65 96.51
C LEU A 141 44.37 55.73 95.62
N ILE A 142 45.42 55.09 96.17
CA ILE A 142 46.25 54.12 95.44
C ILE A 142 45.40 52.89 95.07
N ALA A 143 44.68 52.29 96.03
CA ALA A 143 43.85 51.11 95.77
C ALA A 143 42.75 51.37 94.72
N SER A 144 42.07 52.53 94.83
CA SER A 144 41.08 53.00 93.87
C SER A 144 41.69 53.26 92.49
N HIS A 145 42.90 53.82 92.43
CA HIS A 145 43.61 54.01 91.16
C HIS A 145 44.00 52.67 90.52
N GLU A 146 44.54 51.71 91.29
CA GLU A 146 44.83 50.36 90.79
C GLU A 146 43.57 49.65 90.28
N GLU A 147 42.43 49.78 90.97
CA GLU A 147 41.14 49.23 90.52
C GLU A 147 40.64 49.93 89.24
N SER A 148 40.81 51.25 89.14
CA SER A 148 40.51 51.99 87.91
C SER A 148 41.39 51.55 86.73
N GLU A 149 42.66 51.21 86.96
CA GLU A 149 43.53 50.66 85.91
C GLU A 149 43.18 49.20 85.57
N ARG A 150 42.86 48.35 86.56
CA ARG A 150 42.41 46.96 86.34
C ARG A 150 41.17 46.94 85.45
N THR A 151 40.14 47.68 85.84
CA THR A 151 38.89 47.79 85.08
C THR A 151 39.09 48.44 83.71
N ALA A 152 40.00 49.41 83.57
CA ALA A 152 40.38 49.96 82.25
C ALA A 152 41.06 48.91 81.35
N ARG A 153 41.99 48.10 81.88
CA ARG A 153 42.65 47.00 81.15
C ARG A 153 41.66 45.91 80.75
N ASP A 154 40.72 45.56 81.62
CA ASP A 154 39.67 44.59 81.33
C ASP A 154 38.68 45.11 80.27
N LEU A 155 38.30 46.39 80.33
CA LEU A 155 37.48 47.03 79.29
C LEU A 155 38.20 47.07 77.94
N ASP A 156 39.51 47.33 77.90
CA ASP A 156 40.29 47.36 76.66
C ASP A 156 40.55 45.96 76.09
N SER A 157 40.76 44.97 76.95
CA SER A 157 40.78 43.53 76.62
C SER A 157 39.44 43.08 76.02
N MET A 158 38.32 43.44 76.63
CA MET A 158 36.97 43.12 76.13
C MET A 158 36.64 43.84 74.82
N ARG A 159 37.02 45.12 74.68
CA ARG A 159 36.89 45.85 73.40
C ARG A 159 37.73 45.20 72.30
N SER A 160 38.97 44.83 72.59
CA SER A 160 39.88 44.17 71.65
C SER A 160 39.35 42.81 71.19
N ARG A 161 38.78 42.02 72.11
CA ARG A 161 38.06 40.77 71.80
C ARG A 161 36.86 41.03 70.90
N VAL A 162 35.93 41.90 71.30
CA VAL A 162 34.73 42.22 70.50
C VAL A 162 35.08 42.74 69.11
N LEU A 163 36.13 43.56 68.97
CA LEU A 163 36.62 44.03 67.67
C LEU A 163 37.23 42.91 66.82
N ASN A 164 38.03 42.03 67.40
CA ASN A 164 38.57 40.84 66.73
C ASN A 164 37.44 39.91 66.29
N ASP A 165 36.52 39.58 67.19
CA ASP A 165 35.48 38.58 66.98
C ASP A 165 34.47 39.07 65.92
N ASN A 166 34.11 40.35 65.94
CA ASN A 166 33.32 41.01 64.88
C ASN A 166 34.08 41.06 63.54
N ALA A 167 35.40 41.26 63.53
CA ALA A 167 36.20 41.20 62.30
C ALA A 167 36.27 39.77 61.73
N GLN A 168 36.42 38.75 62.58
CA GLN A 168 36.38 37.34 62.17
C GLN A 168 34.99 36.95 61.65
N GLU A 169 33.92 37.32 62.34
CA GLU A 169 32.54 37.05 61.91
C GLU A 169 32.21 37.77 60.57
N SER A 170 32.70 39.01 60.39
CA SER A 170 32.58 39.74 59.13
C SER A 170 33.31 39.03 57.98
N LEU A 171 34.54 38.55 58.21
CA LEU A 171 35.31 37.79 57.21
C LEU A 171 34.66 36.44 56.88
N LEU A 172 34.07 35.75 57.85
CA LEU A 172 33.31 34.52 57.62
C LEU A 172 32.07 34.79 56.77
N ARG A 173 31.23 35.78 57.13
CA ARG A 173 30.07 36.18 56.31
C ARG A 173 30.47 36.64 54.91
N GLU A 174 31.55 37.40 54.76
CA GLU A 174 32.04 37.85 53.45
C GLU A 174 32.60 36.68 52.60
N ARG A 175 33.06 35.61 53.25
CA ARG A 175 33.43 34.34 52.57
C ARG A 175 32.17 33.55 52.17
N GLU A 176 31.25 33.33 53.09
CA GLU A 176 29.97 32.62 52.85
C GLU A 176 29.18 33.29 51.71
N LEU A 177 29.12 34.62 51.68
CA LEU A 177 28.49 35.39 50.60
C LEU A 177 29.21 35.18 49.26
N ARG A 178 30.54 35.06 49.22
CA ARG A 178 31.29 34.75 47.98
C ARG A 178 31.07 33.31 47.52
N GLU A 179 31.01 32.36 48.44
CA GLU A 179 30.77 30.95 48.13
C GLU A 179 29.34 30.77 47.60
N ALA A 180 28.33 31.33 48.29
CA ALA A 180 26.93 31.29 47.86
C ALA A 180 26.64 32.06 46.55
N THR A 181 27.27 33.21 46.32
CA THR A 181 27.13 33.91 45.02
C THR A 181 27.85 33.17 43.88
N GLY A 182 28.98 32.52 44.16
CA GLY A 182 29.65 31.62 43.23
C GLY A 182 28.83 30.36 42.91
N GLU A 183 28.06 29.84 43.87
CA GLU A 183 27.11 28.74 43.65
C GLU A 183 25.90 29.19 42.83
N LEU A 184 25.31 30.34 43.15
CA LEU A 184 24.17 30.89 42.42
C LEU A 184 24.51 31.09 40.93
N GLU A 185 25.68 31.66 40.61
CA GLU A 185 26.07 31.89 39.22
C GLU A 185 26.47 30.58 38.51
N ARG A 186 26.96 29.54 39.21
CA ARG A 186 27.12 28.18 38.65
C ARG A 186 25.76 27.58 38.27
N CYS A 187 24.82 27.53 39.22
CA CYS A 187 23.46 27.02 38.98
C CYS A 187 22.73 27.79 37.86
N ARG A 188 23.03 29.08 37.70
CA ARG A 188 22.54 29.92 36.59
C ARG A 188 23.13 29.50 35.25
N ILE A 189 24.45 29.33 35.16
CA ILE A 189 25.12 28.88 33.92
C ILE A 189 24.62 27.48 33.54
N GLU A 190 24.53 26.57 34.51
CA GLU A 190 23.98 25.23 34.29
C GLU A 190 22.54 25.27 33.77
N ARG A 191 21.67 26.13 34.34
CA ARG A 191 20.31 26.36 33.79
C ARG A 191 20.38 26.83 32.34
N ASP A 192 21.19 27.84 32.03
CA ASP A 192 21.25 28.42 30.69
C ASP A 192 21.82 27.43 29.66
N GLU A 193 22.70 26.51 30.09
CA GLU A 193 23.16 25.38 29.30
C GLU A 193 22.06 24.32 29.08
N TRP A 194 21.29 23.96 30.12
CA TRP A 194 20.15 23.04 30.00
C TRP A 194 19.02 23.61 29.14
N GLU A 195 18.71 24.90 29.26
CA GLU A 195 17.72 25.59 28.42
C GLU A 195 18.17 25.58 26.95
N ARG A 196 19.44 25.91 26.68
CA ARG A 196 20.03 25.81 25.33
C ARG A 196 19.99 24.39 24.77
N LEU A 197 20.28 23.37 25.59
CA LEU A 197 20.21 21.96 25.16
C LEU A 197 18.78 21.54 24.86
N ALA A 198 17.80 21.87 25.71
CA ALA A 198 16.39 21.57 25.49
C ALA A 198 15.83 22.29 24.25
N MET A 199 16.26 23.52 23.97
CA MET A 199 15.91 24.22 22.73
C MET A 199 16.51 23.54 21.49
N GLN A 200 17.76 23.06 21.56
CA GLN A 200 18.39 22.34 20.45
C GLN A 200 17.75 20.97 20.22
N GLU A 201 17.48 20.21 21.28
CA GLU A 201 16.76 18.93 21.20
C GLU A 201 15.36 19.13 20.60
N LYS A 202 14.64 20.18 21.01
CA LYS A 202 13.35 20.51 20.42
C LYS A 202 13.45 20.83 18.92
N VAL A 203 14.44 21.62 18.49
CA VAL A 203 14.64 21.92 17.06
C VAL A 203 14.90 20.63 16.27
N ILE A 204 15.77 19.74 16.77
CA ILE A 204 16.05 18.44 16.15
C ILE A 204 14.79 17.57 16.10
N ALA A 205 13.95 17.58 17.14
CA ALA A 205 12.69 16.84 17.17
C ALA A 205 11.63 17.41 16.20
N ASP A 206 11.51 18.74 16.10
CA ASP A 206 10.61 19.41 15.15
C ASP A 206 11.10 19.19 13.69
N GLU A 207 12.41 19.22 13.42
CA GLU A 207 13.01 18.87 12.12
C GLU A 207 12.78 17.39 11.76
N ALA A 208 13.06 16.46 12.69
CA ALA A 208 12.84 15.03 12.48
C ALA A 208 11.35 14.72 12.22
N LYS A 209 10.44 15.42 12.90
CA LYS A 209 9.00 15.32 12.66
C LYS A 209 8.60 15.87 11.29
N LEU A 210 9.12 17.02 10.88
CA LEU A 210 8.87 17.57 9.54
C LEU A 210 9.37 16.62 8.44
N ASN A 211 10.53 16.00 8.63
CA ASN A 211 11.07 15.00 7.71
C ASN A 211 10.24 13.71 7.67
N ALA A 212 9.70 13.25 8.80
CA ALA A 212 8.76 12.12 8.85
C ALA A 212 7.44 12.46 8.14
N ASP A 213 6.92 13.67 8.35
CA ASP A 213 5.72 14.20 7.70
C ASP A 213 5.91 14.34 6.17
N THR A 214 7.09 14.75 5.67
CA THR A 214 7.35 14.82 4.21
C THR A 214 7.50 13.43 3.60
N LEU A 215 8.30 12.55 4.19
CA LEU A 215 8.44 11.16 3.74
C LEU A 215 7.09 10.42 3.76
N GLY A 216 6.22 10.70 4.72
CA GLY A 216 4.85 10.16 4.76
C GLY A 216 4.00 10.61 3.57
N ARG A 217 4.11 11.88 3.14
CA ARG A 217 3.41 12.39 1.95
C ARG A 217 4.00 11.86 0.65
N GLU A 218 5.32 11.73 0.56
CA GLU A 218 6.01 11.14 -0.59
C GLU A 218 5.63 9.67 -0.76
N MET A 219 5.59 8.89 0.34
CA MET A 219 5.13 7.51 0.33
C MET A 219 3.66 7.36 -0.10
N GLU A 220 2.78 8.27 0.29
CA GLU A 220 1.36 8.24 -0.14
C GLU A 220 1.21 8.62 -1.62
N LEU A 221 1.92 9.65 -2.09
CA LEU A 221 1.92 10.04 -3.51
C LEU A 221 2.45 8.91 -4.41
N GLU A 222 3.53 8.25 -3.98
CA GLU A 222 4.12 7.09 -4.65
C GLU A 222 3.20 5.86 -4.59
N ARG A 223 2.44 5.69 -3.49
CA ARG A 223 1.39 4.67 -3.39
C ARG A 223 0.28 4.93 -4.41
N GLU A 224 -0.28 6.14 -4.43
CA GLU A 224 -1.31 6.52 -5.40
C GLU A 224 -0.81 6.39 -6.85
N ALA A 225 0.46 6.71 -7.12
CA ALA A 225 1.09 6.53 -8.43
C ALA A 225 1.08 5.05 -8.85
N ARG A 226 1.55 4.14 -7.99
CA ARG A 226 1.50 2.69 -8.26
C ARG A 226 0.08 2.15 -8.38
N GLU A 227 -0.89 2.68 -7.64
CA GLU A 227 -2.29 2.30 -7.79
C GLU A 227 -2.83 2.72 -9.17
N ARG A 228 -2.53 3.93 -9.64
CA ARG A 228 -2.86 4.39 -11.01
C ARG A 228 -2.20 3.51 -12.08
N GLU A 229 -0.89 3.28 -11.98
CA GLU A 229 -0.16 2.39 -12.90
C GLU A 229 -0.76 0.98 -12.93
N SER A 230 -1.19 0.44 -11.78
CA SER A 230 -1.81 -0.89 -11.71
C SER A 230 -3.16 -0.96 -12.43
N ILE A 231 -3.95 0.13 -12.39
CA ILE A 231 -5.22 0.26 -13.11
C ILE A 231 -4.97 0.39 -14.61
N GLU A 232 -4.03 1.24 -15.04
CA GLU A 232 -3.68 1.39 -16.46
C GLU A 232 -3.14 0.09 -17.08
N LEU A 233 -2.37 -0.69 -16.30
CA LEU A 233 -1.85 -1.99 -16.72
C LEU A 233 -2.97 -3.04 -16.84
N GLU A 234 -3.93 -3.07 -15.91
CA GLU A 234 -5.09 -3.96 -15.99
C GLU A 234 -6.05 -3.56 -17.13
N GLU A 235 -6.28 -2.26 -17.36
CA GLU A 235 -6.97 -1.78 -18.56
C GLU A 235 -6.23 -2.13 -19.86
N ALA A 236 -4.89 -2.16 -19.85
CA ALA A 236 -4.10 -2.62 -20.99
C ALA A 236 -4.23 -4.14 -21.22
N ARG A 237 -4.30 -4.94 -20.15
CA ARG A 237 -4.57 -6.39 -20.22
C ARG A 237 -5.96 -6.67 -20.77
N ILE A 238 -7.01 -6.07 -20.21
CA ILE A 238 -8.38 -6.25 -20.69
C ILE A 238 -8.52 -5.88 -22.18
N ARG A 239 -7.80 -4.83 -22.65
CA ARG A 239 -7.72 -4.49 -24.08
C ARG A 239 -6.95 -5.52 -24.92
N SER A 240 -5.86 -6.08 -24.38
CA SER A 240 -5.09 -7.16 -25.01
C SER A 240 -5.91 -8.44 -25.15
N ASP A 241 -6.58 -8.86 -24.08
CA ASP A 241 -7.41 -10.07 -24.02
C ASP A 241 -8.64 -9.95 -24.94
N ASN A 242 -9.25 -8.76 -25.00
CA ASN A 242 -10.31 -8.46 -25.96
C ASN A 242 -9.83 -8.52 -27.40
N LEU A 243 -8.65 -7.94 -27.71
CA LEU A 243 -8.06 -8.03 -29.04
C LEU A 243 -7.70 -9.47 -29.42
N GLN A 244 -7.18 -10.26 -28.47
CA GLN A 244 -6.90 -11.68 -28.68
C GLN A 244 -8.20 -12.45 -28.98
N SER A 245 -9.26 -12.28 -28.19
CA SER A 245 -10.57 -12.90 -28.45
C SER A 245 -11.12 -12.55 -29.83
N VAL A 246 -11.01 -11.28 -30.27
CA VAL A 246 -11.46 -10.85 -31.61
C VAL A 246 -10.58 -11.43 -32.72
N LEU A 247 -9.28 -11.62 -32.48
CA LEU A 247 -8.38 -12.28 -33.43
C LEU A 247 -8.61 -13.81 -33.50
N GLU A 248 -8.96 -14.45 -32.39
CA GLU A 248 -9.36 -15.86 -32.34
C GLU A 248 -10.70 -16.09 -33.06
N ASP A 249 -11.71 -15.26 -32.80
CA ASP A 249 -12.99 -15.28 -33.53
C ASP A 249 -12.79 -15.05 -35.04
N PHE A 250 -11.93 -14.10 -35.44
CA PHE A 250 -11.62 -13.85 -36.84
C PHE A 250 -10.87 -15.01 -37.50
N GLN A 251 -9.93 -15.65 -36.79
CA GLN A 251 -9.22 -16.84 -37.26
C GLN A 251 -10.18 -18.02 -37.42
N ALA A 252 -11.05 -18.29 -36.44
CA ALA A 252 -12.05 -19.36 -36.51
C ALA A 252 -13.06 -19.11 -37.65
N ALA A 253 -13.51 -17.87 -37.83
CA ALA A 253 -14.37 -17.49 -38.96
C ALA A 253 -13.68 -17.68 -40.31
N LYS A 254 -12.41 -17.32 -40.44
CA LYS A 254 -11.63 -17.51 -41.68
C LYS A 254 -11.26 -18.96 -41.95
N GLU A 255 -10.99 -19.75 -40.92
CA GLU A 255 -10.83 -21.20 -41.06
C GLU A 255 -12.15 -21.86 -41.48
N HIS A 256 -13.29 -21.40 -40.97
CA HIS A 256 -14.61 -21.88 -41.40
C HIS A 256 -14.90 -21.53 -42.88
N GLU A 257 -14.68 -20.27 -43.28
CA GLU A 257 -14.84 -19.79 -44.65
C GLU A 257 -13.93 -20.55 -45.63
N LEU A 258 -12.66 -20.77 -45.26
CA LEU A 258 -11.71 -21.55 -46.06
C LEU A 258 -12.12 -23.03 -46.14
N ASN A 259 -12.53 -23.65 -45.03
CA ASN A 259 -13.02 -25.02 -45.03
C ASN A 259 -14.32 -25.20 -45.81
N GLN A 260 -15.18 -24.18 -45.86
CA GLN A 260 -16.37 -24.19 -46.71
C GLN A 260 -15.97 -24.10 -48.19
N ALA A 261 -15.17 -23.11 -48.60
CA ALA A 261 -14.69 -23.01 -49.97
C ALA A 261 -13.95 -24.28 -50.44
N VAL A 262 -13.18 -24.92 -49.55
CA VAL A 262 -12.49 -26.20 -49.80
C VAL A 262 -13.45 -27.39 -49.90
N ARG A 263 -14.68 -27.32 -49.37
CA ARG A 263 -15.76 -28.29 -49.63
C ARG A 263 -16.45 -27.96 -50.96
N ASP A 264 -16.87 -26.72 -51.15
CA ASP A 264 -17.54 -26.27 -52.37
C ASP A 264 -16.71 -26.58 -53.64
N PHE A 265 -15.38 -26.42 -53.59
CA PHE A 265 -14.48 -26.81 -54.69
C PHE A 265 -14.26 -28.32 -54.84
N LYS A 266 -14.44 -29.13 -53.79
CA LYS A 266 -14.42 -30.60 -53.89
C LYS A 266 -15.74 -31.11 -54.47
N ASP A 267 -16.86 -30.58 -54.02
CA ASP A 267 -18.18 -30.93 -54.53
C ASP A 267 -18.29 -30.58 -56.03
N GLN A 268 -17.74 -29.43 -56.45
CA GLN A 268 -17.58 -29.08 -57.88
C GLN A 268 -16.63 -30.03 -58.63
N LEU A 269 -15.52 -30.46 -58.01
CA LEU A 269 -14.59 -31.41 -58.64
C LEU A 269 -15.24 -32.80 -58.80
N ASP A 270 -16.02 -33.24 -57.82
CA ASP A 270 -16.76 -34.50 -57.86
C ASP A 270 -17.90 -34.44 -58.88
N GLU A 271 -18.64 -33.33 -58.99
CA GLU A 271 -19.63 -33.11 -60.07
C GLU A 271 -18.97 -33.12 -61.46
N VAL A 272 -17.83 -32.44 -61.62
CA VAL A 272 -17.08 -32.41 -62.90
C VAL A 272 -16.51 -33.79 -63.24
N THR A 273 -16.02 -34.57 -62.27
CA THR A 273 -15.52 -35.93 -62.53
C THR A 273 -16.64 -36.94 -62.79
N LEU A 274 -17.79 -36.82 -62.12
CA LEU A 274 -18.99 -37.62 -62.39
C LEU A 274 -19.55 -37.34 -63.79
N SER A 275 -19.77 -36.06 -64.14
CA SER A 275 -20.25 -35.68 -65.47
C SER A 275 -19.25 -36.09 -66.58
N LEU A 276 -17.95 -35.95 -66.35
CA LEU A 276 -16.89 -36.47 -67.24
C LEU A 276 -16.93 -38.00 -67.37
N ALA A 277 -17.23 -38.73 -66.30
CA ALA A 277 -17.44 -40.18 -66.35
C ALA A 277 -18.72 -40.55 -67.13
N GLU A 278 -19.81 -39.79 -66.98
CA GLU A 278 -21.00 -39.96 -67.80
C GLU A 278 -20.73 -39.66 -69.28
N TYR A 279 -20.01 -38.60 -69.62
CA TYR A 279 -19.68 -38.27 -71.01
C TYR A 279 -18.77 -39.34 -71.62
N LYS A 280 -17.81 -39.89 -70.88
CA LYS A 280 -17.03 -41.07 -71.30
C LYS A 280 -17.93 -42.29 -71.52
N ARG A 281 -18.88 -42.57 -70.63
CA ARG A 281 -19.84 -43.67 -70.82
C ARG A 281 -20.72 -43.44 -72.06
N ARG A 282 -21.27 -42.24 -72.25
CA ARG A 282 -22.06 -41.86 -73.44
C ARG A 282 -21.26 -41.98 -74.73
N ALA A 283 -19.96 -41.67 -74.71
CA ALA A 283 -19.06 -41.86 -75.84
C ALA A 283 -18.86 -43.35 -76.15
N LEU A 284 -18.51 -44.17 -75.17
CA LEU A 284 -18.36 -45.63 -75.34
C LEU A 284 -19.68 -46.30 -75.78
N ASP A 285 -20.81 -45.91 -75.19
CA ASP A 285 -22.16 -46.38 -75.57
C ASP A 285 -22.54 -45.97 -77.01
N ALA A 286 -21.92 -44.93 -77.56
CA ALA A 286 -22.11 -44.48 -78.95
C ALA A 286 -21.10 -45.12 -79.91
N GLU A 287 -19.85 -45.32 -79.50
CA GLU A 287 -18.81 -46.05 -80.24
C GLU A 287 -19.22 -47.52 -80.45
N LEU A 288 -19.71 -48.20 -79.39
CA LEU A 288 -20.24 -49.57 -79.50
C LEU A 288 -21.44 -49.66 -80.45
N LYS A 289 -22.34 -48.67 -80.43
CA LYS A 289 -23.47 -48.60 -81.38
C LYS A 289 -23.02 -48.29 -82.79
N LEU A 290 -21.94 -47.52 -82.97
CA LEU A 290 -21.36 -47.26 -84.29
C LEU A 290 -20.68 -48.52 -84.84
N GLU A 291 -20.00 -49.30 -83.99
CA GLU A 291 -19.47 -50.61 -84.33
C GLU A 291 -20.59 -51.59 -84.72
N GLU A 292 -21.63 -51.74 -83.87
CA GLU A 292 -22.81 -52.59 -84.14
C GLU A 292 -23.53 -52.19 -85.44
N ASN A 293 -23.74 -50.89 -85.67
CA ASN A 293 -24.32 -50.39 -86.93
C ASN A 293 -23.39 -50.64 -88.13
N SER A 294 -22.07 -50.55 -87.97
CA SER A 294 -21.11 -50.83 -89.05
C SER A 294 -21.06 -52.31 -89.42
N GLY A 295 -21.13 -53.21 -88.43
CA GLY A 295 -21.27 -54.65 -88.64
C GLY A 295 -22.64 -55.03 -89.22
N SER A 296 -23.70 -54.33 -88.83
CA SER A 296 -25.03 -54.47 -89.43
C SER A 296 -25.05 -53.98 -90.88
N ALA A 297 -24.36 -52.87 -91.18
CA ALA A 297 -24.23 -52.35 -92.54
C ALA A 297 -23.42 -53.29 -93.45
N SER A 298 -22.29 -53.83 -92.98
CA SER A 298 -21.52 -54.82 -93.75
C SER A 298 -22.32 -56.12 -93.96
N ARG A 299 -23.13 -56.55 -92.98
CA ARG A 299 -24.05 -57.67 -93.14
C ARG A 299 -25.20 -57.38 -94.11
N ILE A 300 -25.69 -56.14 -94.17
CA ILE A 300 -26.65 -55.70 -95.20
C ILE A 300 -25.98 -55.74 -96.59
N GLU A 301 -24.73 -55.30 -96.73
CA GLU A 301 -24.02 -55.42 -98.01
C GLU A 301 -23.84 -56.88 -98.46
N GLU A 302 -23.56 -57.82 -97.55
CA GLU A 302 -23.50 -59.25 -97.85
C GLU A 302 -24.85 -59.79 -98.34
N LEU A 303 -25.94 -59.44 -97.65
CA LEU A 303 -27.30 -59.83 -98.04
C LEU A 303 -27.74 -59.14 -99.34
N GLU A 304 -27.28 -57.93 -99.62
CA GLU A 304 -27.46 -57.27 -100.92
C GLU A 304 -26.71 -58.01 -102.04
N LYS A 305 -25.49 -58.48 -101.79
CA LYS A 305 -24.73 -59.29 -102.77
C LYS A 305 -25.45 -60.63 -103.01
N GLU A 306 -25.84 -61.33 -101.95
CA GLU A 306 -26.56 -62.61 -102.03
C GLU A 306 -27.94 -62.45 -102.72
N THR A 307 -28.68 -61.37 -102.47
CA THR A 307 -29.96 -61.11 -103.14
C THR A 307 -29.80 -60.66 -104.60
N LYS A 308 -28.71 -59.96 -104.96
CA LYS A 308 -28.37 -59.67 -106.37
C LYS A 308 -28.01 -60.96 -107.12
N GLU A 309 -27.25 -61.86 -106.50
CA GLU A 309 -26.93 -63.18 -107.05
C GLU A 309 -28.17 -64.08 -107.18
N LYS A 310 -29.03 -64.14 -106.16
CA LYS A 310 -30.30 -64.87 -106.22
C LYS A 310 -31.26 -64.29 -107.27
N ASN A 311 -31.32 -62.97 -107.45
CA ASN A 311 -32.08 -62.36 -108.54
C ASN A 311 -31.50 -62.70 -109.92
N LEU A 312 -30.18 -62.73 -110.07
CA LEU A 312 -29.52 -63.20 -111.30
C LEU A 312 -29.83 -64.67 -111.58
N LEU A 313 -29.83 -65.53 -110.56
CA LEU A 313 -30.22 -66.94 -110.67
C LEU A 313 -31.72 -67.10 -111.02
N ILE A 314 -32.61 -66.32 -110.42
CA ILE A 314 -34.03 -66.26 -110.79
C ILE A 314 -34.20 -65.78 -112.24
N GLY A 315 -33.37 -64.84 -112.70
CA GLY A 315 -33.32 -64.41 -114.11
C GLY A 315 -32.94 -65.56 -115.05
N LYS A 316 -31.90 -66.33 -114.73
CA LYS A 316 -31.49 -67.54 -115.47
C LYS A 316 -32.60 -68.58 -115.49
N LEU A 317 -33.11 -68.97 -114.32
CA LEU A 317 -34.19 -69.97 -114.19
C LEU A 317 -35.49 -69.55 -114.90
N ARG A 318 -35.81 -68.24 -114.94
CA ARG A 318 -36.93 -67.72 -115.74
C ARG A 318 -36.68 -67.85 -117.24
N HIS A 319 -35.46 -67.57 -117.71
CA HIS A 319 -35.11 -67.75 -119.12
C HIS A 319 -35.10 -69.23 -119.52
N GLU A 320 -34.54 -70.10 -118.68
CA GLU A 320 -34.58 -71.57 -118.82
C GLU A 320 -36.03 -72.09 -118.83
N ALA A 321 -36.91 -71.58 -117.97
CA ALA A 321 -38.32 -71.96 -117.97
C ALA A 321 -39.07 -71.48 -119.23
N VAL A 322 -38.71 -70.33 -119.81
CA VAL A 322 -39.23 -69.87 -121.11
C VAL A 322 -38.75 -70.80 -122.24
N ILE A 323 -37.47 -71.14 -122.27
CA ILE A 323 -36.89 -72.11 -123.24
C ILE A 323 -37.57 -73.49 -123.09
N LEU A 324 -37.80 -73.96 -121.86
CA LEU A 324 -38.46 -75.24 -121.61
C LEU A 324 -39.93 -75.23 -122.05
N ASN A 325 -40.62 -74.10 -121.91
CA ASN A 325 -41.98 -73.91 -122.40
C ASN A 325 -42.02 -73.86 -123.94
N GLU A 326 -41.01 -73.27 -124.59
CA GLU A 326 -40.84 -73.31 -126.05
C GLU A 326 -40.55 -74.74 -126.55
N HIS A 327 -39.66 -75.47 -125.89
CA HIS A 327 -39.44 -76.91 -126.13
C HIS A 327 -40.73 -77.73 -125.97
N LEU A 328 -41.56 -77.42 -124.96
CA LEU A 328 -42.84 -78.08 -124.71
C LEU A 328 -43.88 -77.74 -125.78
N MET A 329 -43.99 -76.48 -126.21
CA MET A 329 -44.85 -76.10 -127.34
C MET A 329 -44.42 -76.77 -128.64
N GLU A 330 -43.12 -76.89 -128.90
CA GLU A 330 -42.60 -77.57 -130.08
C GLU A 330 -42.80 -79.10 -130.03
N ALA A 331 -42.71 -79.71 -128.84
CA ALA A 331 -43.08 -81.10 -128.62
C ALA A 331 -44.59 -81.35 -128.85
N LEU A 332 -45.47 -80.47 -128.35
CA LEU A 332 -46.91 -80.54 -128.60
C LEU A 332 -47.25 -80.32 -130.09
N ARG A 333 -46.53 -79.42 -130.77
CA ARG A 333 -46.65 -79.18 -132.22
C ARG A 333 -46.26 -80.42 -133.03
N ARG A 334 -45.23 -81.16 -132.61
CA ARG A 334 -44.85 -82.46 -133.20
C ARG A 334 -45.90 -83.55 -132.93
N LEU A 335 -46.37 -83.67 -131.70
CA LEU A 335 -47.35 -84.69 -131.30
C LEU A 335 -48.64 -84.62 -132.13
N ARG A 336 -49.14 -83.41 -132.40
CA ARG A 336 -50.37 -83.15 -133.17
C ARG A 336 -50.29 -83.57 -134.65
N ARG A 337 -49.12 -83.98 -135.17
CA ARG A 337 -48.91 -84.31 -136.59
C ARG A 337 -48.93 -85.81 -136.91
N ASN A 338 -48.93 -86.69 -135.90
CA ASN A 338 -48.58 -88.11 -136.06
C ASN A 338 -49.71 -89.11 -135.71
N SER A 339 -50.97 -88.68 -135.64
CA SER A 339 -52.09 -89.52 -135.20
C SER A 339 -53.19 -89.69 -136.28
N SER A 340 -52.88 -90.41 -137.35
CA SER A 340 -53.86 -90.79 -138.39
C SER A 340 -53.57 -92.19 -138.97
N ASP A 341 -54.64 -92.80 -139.48
CA ASP A 341 -54.76 -94.06 -140.22
C ASP A 341 -54.66 -95.41 -139.50
N THR A 342 -55.61 -96.25 -139.90
CA THR A 342 -55.88 -97.61 -139.42
C THR A 342 -55.05 -98.64 -140.19
N ASN A 343 -54.55 -99.65 -139.48
CA ASN A 343 -53.86 -100.79 -140.09
C ASN A 343 -54.43 -102.11 -139.55
N VAL A 344 -55.22 -102.81 -140.37
CA VAL A 344 -55.72 -104.17 -140.10
C VAL A 344 -54.80 -105.16 -140.81
N ASP A 345 -54.35 -106.22 -140.13
CA ASP A 345 -53.35 -107.14 -140.70
C ASP A 345 -53.90 -107.91 -141.92
N ARG A 346 -53.35 -107.57 -143.08
CA ARG A 346 -53.66 -108.14 -144.39
C ARG A 346 -53.43 -109.66 -144.46
N ARG A 347 -52.52 -110.21 -143.66
CA ARG A 347 -52.27 -111.66 -143.57
C ARG A 347 -53.42 -112.41 -142.91
N LEU A 348 -53.96 -111.86 -141.82
CA LEU A 348 -55.07 -112.46 -141.07
C LEU A 348 -56.31 -112.64 -141.96
N VAL A 349 -56.71 -111.55 -142.64
CA VAL A 349 -57.88 -111.53 -143.55
C VAL A 349 -57.73 -112.56 -144.68
N THR A 350 -56.53 -112.65 -145.28
CA THR A 350 -56.28 -113.52 -146.44
C THR A 350 -56.38 -115.01 -146.06
N ASN A 351 -55.87 -115.39 -144.88
CA ASN A 351 -55.91 -116.78 -144.43
C ASN A 351 -57.34 -117.27 -144.12
N VAL A 352 -58.18 -116.43 -143.51
CA VAL A 352 -59.57 -116.79 -143.22
C VAL A 352 -60.40 -116.88 -144.51
N LEU A 353 -60.15 -116.00 -145.49
CA LEU A 353 -60.82 -116.06 -146.79
C LEU A 353 -60.47 -117.33 -147.58
N LEU A 354 -59.20 -117.74 -147.61
CA LEU A 354 -58.76 -118.99 -148.25
C LEU A 354 -59.35 -120.23 -147.55
N SER A 355 -59.34 -120.24 -146.21
CA SER A 355 -59.95 -121.30 -145.41
C SER A 355 -61.46 -121.44 -145.70
N PHE A 356 -62.17 -120.32 -145.76
CA PHE A 356 -63.59 -120.27 -146.11
C PHE A 356 -63.87 -120.88 -147.49
N LEU A 357 -63.03 -120.66 -148.50
CA LEU A 357 -63.23 -121.22 -149.84
C LEU A 357 -63.02 -122.74 -149.87
N ALA A 358 -62.02 -123.26 -149.15
CA ALA A 358 -61.66 -124.68 -149.16
C ALA A 358 -62.66 -125.61 -148.44
N THR A 359 -63.42 -125.11 -147.46
CA THR A 359 -64.35 -125.95 -146.67
C THR A 359 -65.58 -126.39 -147.48
N PRO A 360 -65.93 -127.70 -147.53
CA PRO A 360 -67.10 -128.20 -148.25
C PRO A 360 -68.43 -127.52 -147.89
N ARG A 361 -69.35 -127.47 -148.86
CA ARG A 361 -70.54 -126.61 -148.88
C ARG A 361 -71.67 -126.98 -147.89
N ALA A 362 -71.42 -127.87 -146.94
CA ALA A 362 -72.37 -128.37 -145.96
C ALA A 362 -71.84 -128.39 -144.51
N ASP A 363 -70.62 -127.91 -144.24
CA ASP A 363 -70.05 -127.83 -142.88
C ASP A 363 -70.51 -126.53 -142.18
N PRO A 364 -71.12 -126.59 -140.98
CA PRO A 364 -71.57 -125.41 -140.24
C PRO A 364 -70.45 -124.42 -139.88
N LYS A 365 -69.18 -124.87 -139.75
CA LYS A 365 -68.02 -124.01 -139.45
C LYS A 365 -67.82 -122.88 -140.47
N ARG A 366 -68.37 -123.05 -141.68
CA ARG A 366 -68.30 -122.05 -142.75
C ARG A 366 -69.00 -120.72 -142.39
N PHE A 367 -69.98 -120.72 -141.49
CA PHE A 367 -70.64 -119.50 -141.00
C PHE A 367 -69.83 -118.77 -139.92
N GLU A 368 -69.14 -119.50 -139.04
CA GLU A 368 -68.30 -118.90 -137.99
C GLU A 368 -67.13 -118.10 -138.58
N MET A 369 -66.50 -118.64 -139.64
CA MET A 369 -65.44 -117.92 -140.37
C MET A 369 -65.93 -116.63 -141.05
N LEU A 370 -67.17 -116.58 -141.53
CA LEU A 370 -67.78 -115.35 -142.06
C LEU A 370 -68.06 -114.33 -140.94
N SER A 371 -68.53 -114.78 -139.78
CA SER A 371 -68.77 -113.92 -138.63
C SER A 371 -67.48 -113.24 -138.15
N LEU A 372 -66.38 -114.00 -138.08
CA LEU A 372 -65.04 -113.50 -137.74
C LEU A 372 -64.50 -112.52 -138.81
N LEU A 373 -64.68 -112.81 -140.10
CA LEU A 373 -64.32 -111.84 -141.15
C LEU A 373 -65.10 -110.53 -141.02
N SER A 374 -66.39 -110.59 -140.70
CA SER A 374 -67.23 -109.38 -140.56
C SER A 374 -66.80 -108.48 -139.40
N THR A 375 -66.25 -109.05 -138.33
CA THR A 375 -65.75 -108.29 -137.16
C THR A 375 -64.32 -107.78 -137.36
N VAL A 376 -63.43 -108.54 -138.02
CA VAL A 376 -62.05 -108.10 -138.30
C VAL A 376 -62.00 -106.99 -139.37
N LEU A 377 -62.93 -106.99 -140.33
CA LEU A 377 -63.03 -105.98 -141.39
C LEU A 377 -64.01 -104.84 -141.08
N SER A 378 -64.60 -104.80 -139.88
CA SER A 378 -65.60 -103.80 -139.46
C SER A 378 -66.76 -103.63 -140.47
N TRP A 379 -67.28 -104.73 -141.01
CA TRP A 379 -68.37 -104.70 -141.99
C TRP A 379 -69.63 -104.05 -141.39
N SER A 380 -70.26 -103.17 -142.16
CA SER A 380 -71.56 -102.60 -141.81
C SER A 380 -72.66 -103.65 -141.85
N ASP A 381 -73.74 -103.46 -141.08
CA ASP A 381 -74.79 -104.49 -140.98
C ASP A 381 -75.48 -104.80 -142.32
N ALA A 382 -75.50 -103.84 -143.27
CA ALA A 382 -75.99 -104.07 -144.63
C ALA A 382 -75.09 -105.02 -145.46
N GLU A 383 -73.79 -105.07 -145.17
CA GLU A 383 -72.85 -106.02 -145.76
C GLU A 383 -72.98 -107.40 -145.09
N ARG A 384 -73.24 -107.42 -143.78
CA ARG A 384 -73.49 -108.64 -142.98
C ARG A 384 -74.82 -109.31 -143.37
N GLU A 385 -75.84 -108.54 -143.73
CA GLU A 385 -77.09 -109.03 -144.32
C GLU A 385 -76.85 -109.65 -145.71
N LYS A 386 -76.09 -108.98 -146.61
CA LYS A 386 -75.70 -109.55 -147.92
C LYS A 386 -74.87 -110.82 -147.82
N ALA A 387 -74.07 -110.97 -146.76
CA ALA A 387 -73.33 -112.21 -146.46
C ALA A 387 -74.24 -113.34 -145.90
N GLY A 388 -75.53 -113.08 -145.68
CA GLY A 388 -76.51 -114.04 -145.18
C GLY A 388 -76.45 -114.28 -143.66
N LEU A 389 -75.87 -113.37 -142.89
CA LEU A 389 -75.54 -113.62 -141.48
C LEU A 389 -76.68 -113.32 -140.48
N GLN A 390 -77.68 -112.48 -140.84
CA GLN A 390 -78.79 -112.09 -139.94
C GLN A 390 -80.13 -111.92 -140.69
N ARG A 391 -81.24 -111.90 -139.95
CA ARG A 391 -82.62 -111.64 -140.42
C ARG A 391 -83.38 -110.72 -139.44
N THR A 392 -84.36 -109.98 -139.93
CA THR A 392 -84.98 -108.79 -139.31
C THR A 392 -86.01 -109.05 -138.19
N THR A 393 -85.91 -108.33 -137.05
CA THR A 393 -86.96 -108.15 -136.01
C THR A 393 -86.79 -106.80 -135.26
N LEU A 394 -87.80 -106.32 -134.51
CA LEU A 394 -87.92 -104.95 -133.93
C LEU A 394 -87.82 -104.89 -132.38
N GLN A 395 -87.07 -103.90 -131.84
CA GLN A 395 -87.20 -103.24 -130.49
C GLN A 395 -87.18 -104.12 -129.19
N PRO A 396 -87.21 -103.56 -127.95
CA PRO A 396 -86.47 -102.42 -127.33
C PRO A 396 -85.83 -102.77 -125.94
N SER A 397 -85.32 -101.77 -125.18
CA SER A 397 -84.90 -101.81 -123.73
C SER A 397 -83.55 -102.51 -123.39
N GLY A 398 -82.81 -102.23 -122.28
CA GLY A 398 -82.85 -101.10 -121.29
C GLY A 398 -82.13 -101.38 -119.92
N THR A 399 -81.80 -100.30 -119.16
CA THR A 399 -81.30 -100.25 -117.73
C THR A 399 -79.85 -100.73 -117.46
N THR A 400 -79.11 -100.38 -116.38
CA THR A 400 -79.32 -99.71 -115.05
C THR A 400 -78.23 -98.61 -114.77
N SER A 401 -78.42 -97.43 -114.13
CA SER A 401 -78.86 -97.00 -112.76
C SER A 401 -77.73 -97.00 -111.69
N PHE A 402 -77.58 -96.08 -110.70
CA PHE A 402 -78.35 -94.87 -110.26
C PHE A 402 -77.57 -93.91 -109.30
N TRP A 403 -77.73 -92.59 -109.44
CA TRP A 403 -77.91 -91.50 -108.42
C TRP A 403 -76.91 -91.09 -107.29
N GLY A 404 -76.67 -89.75 -107.18
CA GLY A 404 -76.60 -88.95 -105.92
C GLY A 404 -75.21 -88.59 -105.34
N ARG A 405 -74.98 -87.49 -104.59
CA ARG A 405 -75.73 -86.21 -104.36
C ARG A 405 -74.72 -85.05 -103.96
N PRO A 406 -74.94 -84.01 -103.10
CA PRO A 406 -74.44 -82.65 -103.40
C PRO A 406 -73.54 -81.99 -102.30
N SER A 407 -73.65 -80.67 -102.13
CA SER A 407 -72.81 -79.75 -101.34
C SER A 407 -73.16 -79.57 -99.84
N ASN A 408 -72.25 -78.87 -99.13
CA ASN A 408 -72.47 -77.88 -98.04
C ASN A 408 -71.91 -78.20 -96.60
N VAL A 409 -71.45 -77.13 -95.91
CA VAL A 409 -71.23 -76.93 -94.44
C VAL A 409 -70.59 -78.03 -93.55
N GLY A 410 -69.34 -77.77 -93.12
CA GLY A 410 -68.89 -77.50 -91.72
C GLY A 410 -69.12 -78.44 -90.51
N SER A 411 -67.99 -78.82 -89.87
CA SER A 411 -67.83 -79.14 -88.41
C SER A 411 -68.51 -80.43 -87.86
N PRO A 412 -68.39 -80.82 -86.56
CA PRO A 412 -67.45 -80.47 -85.48
C PRO A 412 -66.91 -81.70 -84.67
N THR A 413 -66.25 -81.47 -83.51
CA THR A 413 -66.28 -82.20 -82.18
C THR A 413 -64.94 -82.00 -81.43
N LYS A 414 -64.77 -81.96 -80.09
CA LYS A 414 -65.53 -82.21 -78.83
C LYS A 414 -64.74 -81.51 -77.67
N SER A 415 -65.21 -81.21 -76.44
CA SER A 415 -66.56 -81.03 -75.84
C SER A 415 -66.44 -80.23 -74.48
N PRO A 416 -67.06 -80.48 -73.28
CA PRO A 416 -67.70 -79.35 -72.55
C PRO A 416 -67.49 -79.21 -71.01
N GLY A 417 -67.98 -78.06 -70.48
CA GLY A 417 -68.33 -77.79 -69.07
C GLY A 417 -67.70 -76.50 -68.49
N SER A 418 -68.27 -75.77 -67.53
CA SER A 418 -69.67 -75.58 -67.04
C SER A 418 -69.67 -74.53 -65.91
N ASP A 419 -70.78 -73.80 -65.74
CA ASP A 419 -71.25 -73.09 -64.52
C ASP A 419 -70.53 -71.85 -63.93
N LEU A 420 -71.34 -70.78 -63.73
CA LEU A 420 -71.29 -69.70 -62.71
C LEU A 420 -70.04 -68.78 -62.65
N GLU A 421 -70.03 -67.58 -62.04
CA GLU A 421 -71.08 -66.81 -61.33
C GLU A 421 -71.08 -65.29 -61.71
N LYS A 422 -71.42 -64.37 -60.80
CA LYS A 422 -71.95 -63.02 -61.09
C LYS A 422 -71.38 -61.90 -60.20
N THR A 423 -70.57 -61.02 -60.77
CA THR A 423 -70.23 -59.64 -60.32
C THR A 423 -70.11 -58.78 -61.60
N ASP A 424 -70.56 -57.53 -61.72
CA ASP A 424 -70.82 -56.42 -60.78
C ASP A 424 -69.58 -55.59 -60.36
N GLU A 425 -68.64 -55.41 -61.29
CA GLU A 425 -67.39 -54.65 -61.07
C GLU A 425 -67.47 -53.17 -61.54
N THR A 426 -68.51 -52.79 -62.27
CA THR A 426 -68.59 -51.48 -62.95
C THR A 426 -68.88 -50.27 -62.04
N GLU A 427 -69.32 -50.48 -60.79
CA GLU A 427 -69.51 -49.40 -59.81
C GLU A 427 -68.22 -49.05 -59.02
N SER A 428 -67.17 -49.88 -59.11
CA SER A 428 -65.95 -49.71 -58.30
C SER A 428 -65.09 -48.53 -58.76
N PHE A 429 -64.87 -48.40 -60.07
CA PHE A 429 -63.94 -47.40 -60.63
C PHE A 429 -64.43 -45.96 -60.49
N SER A 430 -65.72 -45.70 -60.69
CA SER A 430 -66.30 -44.36 -60.56
C SER A 430 -66.25 -43.87 -59.11
N ARG A 431 -66.41 -44.77 -58.13
CA ARG A 431 -66.41 -44.43 -56.70
C ARG A 431 -65.00 -44.07 -56.21
N LEU A 432 -63.98 -44.87 -56.54
CA LEU A 432 -62.58 -44.53 -56.20
C LEU A 432 -62.11 -43.23 -56.87
N TRP A 433 -62.54 -42.96 -58.11
CA TRP A 433 -62.13 -41.73 -58.80
C TRP A 433 -62.78 -40.48 -58.20
N VAL A 434 -64.03 -40.59 -57.73
CA VAL A 434 -64.71 -39.52 -56.97
C VAL A 434 -64.08 -39.32 -55.58
N GLU A 435 -63.69 -40.40 -54.89
CA GLU A 435 -63.02 -40.34 -53.59
C GLU A 435 -61.61 -39.72 -53.69
N PHE A 436 -60.86 -40.03 -54.75
CA PHE A 436 -59.59 -39.37 -55.09
C PHE A 436 -59.78 -37.87 -55.33
N LEU A 437 -60.73 -37.47 -56.18
CA LEU A 437 -61.01 -36.06 -56.46
C LEU A 437 -61.45 -35.28 -55.21
N LEU A 438 -62.23 -35.90 -54.31
CA LEU A 438 -62.63 -35.28 -53.03
C LEU A 438 -61.49 -35.19 -52.01
N THR A 439 -60.52 -36.10 -52.03
CA THR A 439 -59.37 -36.07 -51.10
C THR A 439 -58.23 -35.19 -51.59
N GLU A 440 -58.03 -35.04 -52.90
CA GLU A 440 -57.03 -34.13 -53.47
C GLU A 440 -57.51 -32.66 -53.44
N ALA A 441 -58.78 -32.39 -53.80
CA ALA A 441 -59.33 -31.03 -53.83
C ALA A 441 -59.36 -30.34 -52.44
N ASN A 442 -59.37 -31.11 -51.35
CA ASN A 442 -59.38 -30.58 -49.98
C ASN A 442 -57.98 -30.31 -49.37
N GLN A 443 -56.89 -30.55 -50.11
CA GLN A 443 -55.51 -30.34 -49.64
C GLN A 443 -54.83 -29.11 -50.27
N GLY A 444 -55.61 -28.23 -50.91
CA GLY A 444 -55.12 -27.23 -51.87
C GLY A 444 -55.22 -25.75 -51.50
N GLU A 445 -55.40 -25.34 -50.24
CA GLU A 445 -55.40 -23.90 -49.87
C GLU A 445 -54.66 -23.60 -48.53
N SER A 446 -54.28 -22.33 -48.32
CA SER A 446 -53.14 -21.87 -47.48
C SER A 446 -53.54 -20.65 -46.59
N PRO A 447 -52.66 -19.76 -46.02
CA PRO A 447 -51.18 -19.73 -45.84
C PRO A 447 -50.68 -19.14 -44.46
N THR A 448 -49.37 -18.83 -44.39
CA THR A 448 -48.70 -17.72 -43.63
C THR A 448 -48.16 -17.85 -42.17
N ARG A 449 -47.06 -17.10 -41.96
CA ARG A 449 -46.19 -16.82 -40.76
C ARG A 449 -46.57 -15.43 -40.15
N PRO A 450 -45.92 -14.79 -39.12
CA PRO A 450 -44.52 -14.90 -38.64
C PRO A 450 -44.22 -14.72 -37.10
N ARG A 451 -42.91 -14.78 -36.70
CA ARG A 451 -42.16 -14.04 -35.62
C ARG A 451 -42.79 -13.89 -34.19
N SER A 452 -42.09 -14.02 -33.04
CA SER A 452 -40.69 -13.68 -32.67
C SER A 452 -40.26 -14.09 -31.23
N ASN A 453 -38.95 -14.00 -30.95
CA ASN A 453 -38.24 -13.69 -29.68
C ASN A 453 -38.34 -14.54 -28.37
N ASN A 454 -37.16 -15.06 -28.00
CA ASN A 454 -36.45 -15.00 -26.69
C ASN A 454 -37.03 -15.55 -25.36
N SER A 455 -36.07 -16.07 -24.56
CA SER A 455 -35.97 -16.04 -23.08
C SER A 455 -36.10 -17.37 -22.33
N VAL A 456 -35.05 -17.65 -21.55
CA VAL A 456 -34.78 -18.67 -20.53
C VAL A 456 -35.95 -19.25 -19.69
N PRO A 457 -35.83 -20.52 -19.24
CA PRO A 457 -36.53 -21.03 -18.07
C PRO A 457 -35.65 -21.00 -16.79
N SER A 458 -36.14 -20.35 -15.73
CA SER A 458 -35.56 -20.38 -14.38
C SER A 458 -36.62 -20.71 -13.32
N SER A 459 -36.51 -21.85 -12.62
CA SER A 459 -37.31 -22.30 -11.46
C SER A 459 -36.86 -23.71 -11.03
N PRO A 460 -37.28 -24.27 -9.87
CA PRO A 460 -38.02 -23.71 -8.71
C PRO A 460 -37.11 -23.63 -7.45
N THR A 461 -37.39 -22.94 -6.32
CA THR A 461 -38.60 -22.55 -5.55
C THR A 461 -39.03 -23.54 -4.45
N ARG A 462 -38.64 -23.25 -3.18
CA ARG A 462 -39.34 -23.53 -1.88
C ARG A 462 -38.44 -23.07 -0.71
N SER A 463 -38.83 -22.36 0.36
CA SER A 463 -40.14 -22.03 0.99
C SER A 463 -40.80 -23.23 1.72
N PRO A 464 -41.32 -23.12 2.98
CA PRO A 464 -41.99 -21.92 3.54
C PRO A 464 -41.70 -21.52 5.02
N TYR A 465 -42.25 -20.33 5.36
CA TYR A 465 -42.75 -19.79 6.65
C TYR A 465 -42.69 -20.64 7.96
N GLY A 466 -42.50 -20.05 9.16
CA GLY A 466 -42.24 -18.64 9.51
C GLY A 466 -42.68 -18.23 10.94
N GLN A 467 -42.59 -16.91 11.22
CA GLN A 467 -43.17 -16.12 12.34
C GLN A 467 -42.51 -16.09 13.76
N LEU A 468 -42.59 -14.87 14.33
CA LEU A 468 -42.63 -14.43 15.76
C LEU A 468 -41.33 -14.14 16.57
N SER A 469 -41.49 -13.12 17.45
CA SER A 469 -40.71 -12.74 18.64
C SER A 469 -39.43 -11.87 18.52
N SER A 470 -39.61 -10.57 18.76
CA SER A 470 -38.62 -9.61 19.31
C SER A 470 -38.48 -9.78 20.85
N PRO A 471 -37.73 -8.96 21.64
CA PRO A 471 -36.84 -7.83 21.32
C PRO A 471 -35.49 -7.78 22.09
N SER A 472 -34.59 -6.82 21.76
CA SER A 472 -33.99 -5.87 22.74
C SER A 472 -33.13 -4.76 22.08
N ALA A 473 -32.71 -3.79 22.89
CA ALA A 473 -31.88 -2.58 22.72
C ALA A 473 -30.71 -2.61 21.67
N ALA A 474 -30.15 -1.49 21.17
CA ALA A 474 -30.30 -0.05 21.48
C ALA A 474 -30.17 0.80 20.17
N LYS A 475 -30.91 1.90 19.97
CA LYS A 475 -30.52 3.32 20.27
C LYS A 475 -29.02 3.65 20.05
N GLY A 476 -28.65 4.67 19.27
CA GLY A 476 -29.46 5.61 18.49
C GLY A 476 -28.62 6.44 17.49
N THR A 477 -29.16 6.78 16.32
CA THR A 477 -29.83 8.08 16.03
C THR A 477 -28.98 9.34 16.20
N ARG A 478 -28.52 9.92 15.08
CA ARG A 478 -29.01 11.23 14.57
C ARG A 478 -28.68 11.40 13.07
N ARG A 479 -29.53 12.15 12.39
CA ARG A 479 -29.42 12.65 11.00
C ARG A 479 -30.07 14.05 10.98
N LEU A 480 -30.12 14.70 9.81
CA LEU A 480 -30.67 16.04 9.54
C LEU A 480 -29.71 17.20 9.90
N ALA A 481 -29.62 18.30 9.13
CA ALA A 481 -30.14 18.56 7.77
C ALA A 481 -29.34 19.69 7.07
N SER A 482 -29.57 19.85 5.77
CA SER A 482 -29.01 20.88 4.89
C SER A 482 -29.56 22.30 5.13
N TYR A 483 -28.75 23.33 4.88
CA TYR A 483 -29.25 24.62 4.33
C TYR A 483 -28.24 25.32 3.39
N THR A 484 -28.68 25.50 2.14
CA THR A 484 -28.43 26.62 1.21
C THR A 484 -27.26 27.60 1.40
N SER A 485 -26.48 27.79 0.32
CA SER A 485 -26.21 29.11 -0.28
C SER A 485 -25.88 28.98 -1.77
N ALA A 486 -25.97 30.07 -2.54
CA ALA A 486 -26.14 30.04 -3.99
C ALA A 486 -24.89 30.44 -4.81
N ALA A 487 -25.01 30.22 -6.12
CA ALA A 487 -24.01 30.41 -7.15
C ALA A 487 -23.39 31.82 -7.25
N MET A 488 -22.15 31.85 -7.76
CA MET A 488 -21.72 32.80 -8.79
C MET A 488 -20.92 32.05 -9.85
N ALA A 489 -20.91 32.56 -11.09
CA ALA A 489 -20.25 31.95 -12.23
C ALA A 489 -19.23 32.90 -12.86
N SER A 490 -18.10 32.38 -13.33
CA SER A 490 -17.42 32.87 -14.54
C SER A 490 -16.26 31.95 -14.94
N SER A 491 -16.25 31.55 -16.20
CA SER A 491 -15.03 31.27 -16.95
C SER A 491 -14.70 32.52 -17.77
N PRO A 492 -13.43 32.74 -18.15
CA PRO A 492 -13.17 32.74 -19.59
C PRO A 492 -11.91 31.97 -19.99
N ASN A 493 -11.62 31.99 -21.29
CA ASN A 493 -10.80 31.02 -22.00
C ASN A 493 -9.42 31.57 -22.42
N LEU A 494 -8.49 30.66 -22.74
CA LEU A 494 -7.41 30.78 -23.73
C LEU A 494 -6.38 31.94 -23.69
N ALA A 495 -5.11 31.56 -23.52
CA ALA A 495 -4.01 32.07 -24.36
C ALA A 495 -2.84 31.06 -24.40
N LEU A 496 -2.34 30.69 -25.58
CA LEU A 496 -1.07 29.96 -25.75
C LEU A 496 0.04 30.94 -26.18
N ALA A 497 1.26 30.74 -25.70
CA ALA A 497 2.48 31.31 -26.27
C ALA A 497 3.70 30.37 -26.06
N PRO A 498 4.63 30.24 -27.03
CA PRO A 498 5.73 29.26 -27.00
C PRO A 498 7.04 29.80 -26.38
N PRO A 499 8.01 28.93 -26.03
CA PRO A 499 9.25 29.33 -25.36
C PRO A 499 10.33 29.91 -26.30
N PRO A 500 11.16 30.86 -25.83
CA PRO A 500 12.32 31.33 -26.58
C PRO A 500 13.50 30.35 -26.47
N SER A 501 14.07 29.96 -27.61
CA SER A 501 15.22 29.06 -27.69
C SER A 501 16.54 29.77 -27.38
N ARG A 502 17.47 29.09 -26.69
CA ARG A 502 18.88 29.50 -26.59
C ARG A 502 19.76 28.61 -27.48
N LYS A 503 20.43 29.26 -28.43
CA LYS A 503 21.39 28.66 -29.37
C LYS A 503 22.79 29.18 -29.03
N GLY A 504 23.71 28.32 -28.62
CA GLY A 504 25.00 28.76 -28.07
C GLY A 504 26.05 27.66 -27.92
N LYS A 505 26.69 27.33 -29.05
CA LYS A 505 28.12 27.00 -29.23
C LYS A 505 28.86 26.31 -28.06
N GLU A 506 29.24 25.05 -28.25
CA GLU A 506 30.56 24.65 -28.81
C GLU A 506 31.75 25.02 -27.91
N LYS A 507 32.31 24.01 -27.23
CA LYS A 507 33.75 23.76 -27.29
C LYS A 507 34.10 22.32 -26.91
N GLU A 508 34.45 21.55 -27.93
CA GLU A 508 35.15 20.27 -27.83
C GLU A 508 36.65 20.56 -27.64
N VAL A 509 37.27 19.92 -26.64
CA VAL A 509 38.74 19.78 -26.54
C VAL A 509 39.02 18.39 -25.98
N VAL A 510 39.78 17.59 -26.72
CA VAL A 510 40.21 16.24 -26.34
C VAL A 510 41.59 16.30 -25.68
N SER A 511 41.75 15.64 -24.53
CA SER A 511 43.00 15.10 -23.98
C SER A 511 42.66 14.06 -22.93
#